data_AF-A0A9Q8P2Y4-F1
#
_entry.id   AF-A0A9Q8P2Y4-F1
#
_cell.length_a   1.000
_cell.length_b   1.000
_cell.length_c   1.000
_cell.angle_alpha   90.00
_cell.angle_beta   90.00
_cell.angle_gamma   90.00
#
_symmetry.space_group_name_H-M   'P 1'
#
loop_
_entity.id
_entity.type
_entity.pdbx_description
1 polymer ?
#
loop_
_entity_poly.entity_id
_entity_poly.type
_entity_poly.pdbx_seq_one_letter_code
_entity_poly.pdbx_strand_id
1 'polypeptide(L)'
;MRFFDIDQPFASRAAPTRLTDLDRALADDVEEEVVSRTSSLTTVKQYAAPAVQPVASAIETASISMASTIERYDHLSSGDSSSISSETLITDYGLHRALNSLTISQSHIHAASKKARKNLRYLEDMRVTHDKVRSELDLAIEAYHEAFNLRDGNDDPKLEGILNCQFLTANNRLSRASREYGAYVDDLNELRHLPKLSRAALQSVYTDRKIASKLDRQDEQDISLRTKLRQHQEQFKDLERERHDVIIDTNPVQGLSQYVKSLETERDRLRVQRASLTAERNALATERIDLTAERDSLARDVSFSSGWAVDLDKALKATNDRMQSQTHEISSYKTQLSFAKAENTRYKDENKALRRQVQDLNWDLASAQDEMDKMKGVNTALKRNVEHLRSEFDEVHGQARTLERRYSDVTSSGRRSSVMEPVPSFYGGGAGASIEEMLEEGQGREMQASEKAMSL
;
A
#
# COMPACT_ATOMS: atom_id res chain seq x y z
N MET A 1 36.83 7.44 -40.94
CA MET A 1 36.21 8.37 -41.92
C MET A 1 35.23 9.23 -41.14
N ARG A 2 35.49 10.55 -41.00
CA ARG A 2 34.68 11.64 -40.38
C ARG A 2 33.81 11.28 -39.15
N PHE A 3 34.24 11.62 -37.93
CA PHE A 3 34.05 12.94 -37.28
C PHE A 3 32.59 13.24 -36.87
N PHE A 4 32.34 13.21 -35.56
CA PHE A 4 31.51 14.21 -34.86
C PHE A 4 31.88 14.21 -33.36
N ASP A 5 32.86 15.04 -33.01
CA ASP A 5 32.98 15.61 -31.67
C ASP A 5 32.13 16.87 -31.64
N ILE A 6 31.25 17.02 -30.63
CA ILE A 6 30.80 18.34 -30.15
C ILE A 6 30.73 18.27 -28.62
N ASP A 7 31.75 18.83 -27.98
CA ASP A 7 31.69 19.25 -26.58
C ASP A 7 30.66 20.37 -26.40
N GLN A 8 29.81 20.28 -25.38
CA GLN A 8 29.43 21.45 -24.57
C GLN A 8 29.14 21.04 -23.11
N PRO A 9 29.64 21.80 -22.11
CA PRO A 9 29.46 21.48 -20.70
C PRO A 9 28.16 22.10 -20.15
N PHE A 10 27.22 21.26 -19.68
CA PHE A 10 26.10 21.76 -18.91
C PHE A 10 26.50 22.07 -17.46
N ALA A 11 26.53 23.37 -17.18
CA ALA A 11 26.34 24.05 -15.90
C ALA A 11 26.36 23.20 -14.60
N SER A 12 27.31 23.56 -13.75
CA SER A 12 27.35 23.29 -12.30
C SER A 12 25.97 23.27 -11.64
N ARG A 13 25.58 22.12 -11.06
CA ARG A 13 24.47 22.06 -10.11
C ARG A 13 24.77 22.92 -8.89
N ALA A 14 23.83 23.79 -8.54
CA ALA A 14 23.88 24.58 -7.32
C ALA A 14 23.85 23.69 -6.06
N ALA A 15 24.48 24.16 -4.99
CA ALA A 15 24.45 23.50 -3.69
C ALA A 15 23.04 23.55 -3.06
N PRO A 16 22.63 22.56 -2.26
CA PRO A 16 21.38 22.63 -1.51
C PRO A 16 21.46 23.74 -0.45
N THR A 17 20.54 24.69 -0.52
CA THR A 17 20.30 25.67 0.53
C THR A 17 19.94 24.96 1.83
N ARG A 18 20.65 25.29 2.91
CA ARG A 18 20.32 24.82 4.26
C ARG A 18 18.92 25.30 4.63
N LEU A 19 18.02 24.37 4.93
CA LEU A 19 16.75 24.69 5.55
C LEU A 19 17.02 24.93 7.05
N THR A 20 16.81 26.16 7.49
CA THR A 20 17.05 26.59 8.87
C THR A 20 15.88 26.23 9.79
N ASP A 21 16.12 25.35 10.75
CA ASP A 21 15.81 25.55 12.18
C ASP A 21 14.54 26.34 12.55
N LEU A 22 13.33 25.91 12.14
CA LEU A 22 12.08 26.50 12.67
C LEU A 22 10.95 25.53 13.06
N ASP A 23 10.96 24.25 12.66
CA ASP A 23 9.83 23.32 12.88
C ASP A 23 10.13 22.15 13.86
N ARG A 24 11.11 22.29 14.76
CA ARG A 24 11.47 21.22 15.74
C ARG A 24 11.13 21.51 17.21
N ALA A 25 10.44 22.61 17.51
CA ALA A 25 10.20 23.09 18.88
C ALA A 25 8.82 22.72 19.46
N LEU A 26 8.19 21.63 18.99
CA LEU A 26 6.81 21.24 19.37
C LEU A 26 6.64 19.71 19.57
N ALA A 27 7.73 18.99 19.86
CA ALA A 27 7.72 17.54 20.10
C ALA A 27 8.35 17.11 21.43
N ASP A 28 8.75 18.07 22.28
CA ASP A 28 9.27 17.83 23.63
C ASP A 28 8.21 18.22 24.67
N ASP A 29 7.21 17.35 24.85
CA ASP A 29 6.43 17.23 26.08
C ASP A 29 5.77 15.84 26.11
N VAL A 30 5.72 15.20 27.29
CA VAL A 30 5.16 13.85 27.57
C VAL A 30 6.04 12.62 27.24
N GLU A 31 7.26 12.58 27.80
CA GLU A 31 7.59 11.53 28.79
C GLU A 31 7.42 12.19 30.19
N GLU A 32 7.02 11.58 31.31
CA GLU A 32 6.98 10.19 31.77
C GLU A 32 5.70 9.96 32.63
N GLU A 33 5.09 8.76 32.61
CA GLU A 33 4.68 8.14 33.88
C GLU A 33 4.63 6.59 33.83
N VAL A 34 5.72 6.00 34.32
CA VAL A 34 5.78 4.75 35.12
C VAL A 34 5.01 3.52 34.61
N VAL A 35 5.77 2.67 33.92
CA VAL A 35 5.54 1.21 33.85
C VAL A 35 5.58 0.59 35.25
N SER A 36 4.56 -0.21 35.61
CA SER A 36 4.76 -1.41 36.47
C SER A 36 3.56 -2.35 36.58
N ARG A 37 3.86 -3.66 36.43
CA ARG A 37 3.11 -4.84 36.92
C ARG A 37 1.78 -5.21 36.23
N THR A 38 1.44 -6.48 36.00
CA THR A 38 2.23 -7.73 35.85
C THR A 38 1.35 -8.76 35.13
N SER A 39 1.98 -9.62 34.33
CA SER A 39 1.55 -10.97 33.90
C SER A 39 0.37 -11.63 34.64
N SER A 40 -0.60 -12.22 33.91
CA SER A 40 -0.63 -13.67 33.60
C SER A 40 -2.01 -14.24 33.19
N LEU A 41 -1.97 -15.45 32.57
CA LEU A 41 -2.98 -16.52 32.57
C LEU A 41 -4.26 -16.47 31.68
N THR A 42 -4.21 -17.27 30.60
CA THR A 42 -5.23 -18.29 30.16
C THR A 42 -6.72 -17.91 30.03
N THR A 43 -7.41 -18.23 28.93
CA THR A 43 -7.80 -19.62 28.58
C THR A 43 -8.48 -19.67 27.20
N VAL A 44 -8.23 -20.73 26.41
CA VAL A 44 -8.99 -21.06 25.19
C VAL A 44 -10.31 -21.74 25.53
N LYS A 45 -11.44 -21.20 25.07
CA LYS A 45 -12.66 -21.99 24.79
C LYS A 45 -13.37 -21.48 23.54
N GLN A 46 -13.48 -22.36 22.54
CA GLN A 46 -14.53 -22.27 21.52
C GLN A 46 -15.89 -22.49 22.20
N TYR A 47 -16.95 -21.82 21.73
CA TYR A 47 -18.24 -22.47 21.43
C TYR A 47 -19.17 -21.53 20.63
N ALA A 48 -19.82 -22.11 19.61
CA ALA A 48 -21.12 -21.79 19.02
C ALA A 48 -21.53 -20.31 18.77
N ALA A 49 -21.81 -20.02 17.49
CA ALA A 49 -22.76 -18.98 17.10
C ALA A 49 -24.19 -19.31 17.61
N PRO A 50 -25.07 -18.31 17.75
CA PRO A 50 -26.09 -18.21 16.71
C PRO A 50 -26.48 -16.77 16.27
N ALA A 51 -27.03 -16.73 15.06
CA ALA A 51 -28.09 -15.84 14.57
C ALA A 51 -28.08 -14.32 14.86
N VAL A 52 -27.79 -13.55 13.82
CA VAL A 52 -28.68 -12.52 13.22
C VAL A 52 -29.55 -11.69 14.20
N GLN A 53 -29.18 -10.42 14.40
CA GLN A 53 -30.01 -9.24 14.04
C GLN A 53 -29.11 -8.00 13.83
N PRO A 54 -29.41 -7.11 12.86
CA PRO A 54 -28.66 -5.87 12.67
C PRO A 54 -29.18 -4.77 13.61
N VAL A 55 -28.42 -4.45 14.66
CA VAL A 55 -28.67 -3.24 15.47
C VAL A 55 -28.18 -2.03 14.67
N ALA A 56 -29.11 -1.26 14.13
CA ALA A 56 -28.81 0.03 13.55
C ALA A 56 -28.38 1.01 14.66
N SER A 57 -27.10 1.34 14.72
CA SER A 57 -26.58 2.38 15.60
C SER A 57 -27.07 3.74 15.14
N ALA A 58 -28.16 4.22 15.75
CA ALA A 58 -28.59 5.60 15.64
C ALA A 58 -27.49 6.50 16.22
N ILE A 59 -26.85 7.29 15.36
CA ILE A 59 -25.94 8.35 15.79
C ILE A 59 -26.82 9.48 16.32
N GLU A 60 -26.78 9.71 17.63
CA GLU A 60 -27.35 10.92 18.23
C GLU A 60 -26.52 12.14 17.80
N THR A 61 -26.85 12.70 16.64
CA THR A 61 -26.46 14.07 16.30
C THR A 61 -27.24 15.02 17.19
N ALA A 62 -26.59 15.49 18.25
CA ALA A 62 -27.12 16.52 19.16
C ALA A 62 -27.46 17.80 18.37
N SER A 63 -28.71 17.89 17.93
CA SER A 63 -29.25 19.10 17.35
C SER A 63 -29.60 20.06 18.48
N ILE A 64 -28.76 21.09 18.66
CA ILE A 64 -28.99 22.17 19.61
C ILE A 64 -30.22 22.96 19.13
N SER A 65 -31.40 22.49 19.53
CA SER A 65 -32.64 23.23 19.42
C SER A 65 -32.62 24.35 20.46
N MET A 66 -32.10 25.52 20.07
CA MET A 66 -32.45 26.76 20.76
C MET A 66 -33.93 27.07 20.51
N ALA A 67 -34.79 26.38 21.27
CA ALA A 67 -36.17 26.78 21.44
C ALA A 67 -36.16 28.10 22.21
N SER A 68 -36.17 29.21 21.47
CA SER A 68 -36.50 30.50 22.04
C SER A 68 -37.94 30.42 22.53
N THR A 69 -38.11 30.21 23.83
CA THR A 69 -39.38 30.43 24.53
C THR A 69 -39.68 31.92 24.45
N ILE A 70 -40.23 32.33 23.31
CA ILE A 70 -40.90 33.61 23.16
C ILE A 70 -42.17 33.46 24.00
N GLU A 71 -42.05 33.84 25.27
CA GLU A 71 -43.21 34.08 26.12
C GLU A 71 -44.10 35.06 25.36
N ARG A 72 -45.27 34.56 24.94
CA ARG A 72 -46.29 35.42 24.36
C ARG A 72 -46.62 36.45 25.41
N TYR A 73 -46.27 37.70 25.14
CA TYR A 73 -46.94 38.84 25.74
C TYR A 73 -48.42 38.73 25.34
N ASP A 74 -49.21 38.07 26.17
CA ASP A 74 -50.65 38.15 26.10
C ASP A 74 -50.98 39.64 26.21
N HIS A 75 -51.52 40.18 25.12
CA HIS A 75 -52.01 41.55 25.06
C HIS A 75 -53.21 41.65 26.01
N LEU A 76 -52.93 41.91 27.29
CA LEU A 76 -53.92 42.24 28.30
C LEU A 76 -54.73 43.41 27.78
N SER A 77 -55.97 43.10 27.40
CA SER A 77 -56.92 44.05 26.85
C SER A 77 -57.16 45.14 27.89
N SER A 78 -56.56 46.31 27.65
CA SER A 78 -56.74 47.53 28.45
C SER A 78 -58.14 48.10 28.19
N GLY A 79 -59.15 47.37 28.66
CA GLY A 79 -60.55 47.53 28.23
C GLY A 79 -61.59 47.42 29.33
N ASP A 80 -61.19 47.27 30.60
CA ASP A 80 -62.10 47.19 31.75
C ASP A 80 -61.83 48.29 32.79
N SER A 81 -61.99 49.55 32.37
CA SER A 81 -62.24 50.66 33.32
C SER A 81 -63.74 50.89 33.52
N SER A 82 -64.54 49.82 33.55
CA SER A 82 -65.95 49.91 33.92
C SER A 82 -66.04 50.19 35.42
N SER A 83 -66.40 51.43 35.78
CA SER A 83 -66.68 51.80 37.16
C SER A 83 -67.64 50.81 37.80
N ILE A 84 -67.20 50.16 38.89
CA ILE A 84 -68.09 49.44 39.81
C ILE A 84 -68.88 50.50 40.59
N SER A 85 -69.77 51.18 39.87
CA SER A 85 -70.95 51.82 40.45
C SER A 85 -71.87 50.67 40.86
N SER A 86 -71.62 50.12 42.05
CA SER A 86 -72.52 49.18 42.70
C SER A 86 -73.95 49.73 42.63
N GLU A 87 -74.85 48.90 42.11
CA GLU A 87 -76.07 49.28 41.40
C GLU A 87 -77.16 49.89 42.32
N THR A 88 -76.91 51.08 42.84
CA THR A 88 -77.93 51.92 43.48
C THR A 88 -78.88 52.45 42.40
N LEU A 89 -79.89 51.65 42.05
CA LEU A 89 -81.07 52.03 41.28
C LEU A 89 -81.98 53.02 42.05
N ILE A 90 -81.36 54.04 42.65
CA ILE A 90 -81.94 55.17 43.33
C ILE A 90 -82.00 56.31 42.32
N THR A 91 -83.05 56.31 41.49
CA THR A 91 -83.32 57.47 40.61
C THR A 91 -83.51 58.73 41.47
N ASP A 92 -82.91 59.86 41.10
CA ASP A 92 -82.97 61.16 41.79
C ASP A 92 -84.41 61.55 42.20
N TYR A 93 -85.37 61.22 41.33
CA TYR A 93 -86.81 61.35 41.55
C TYR A 93 -87.35 60.67 42.82
N GLY A 94 -86.83 59.49 43.18
CA GLY A 94 -87.22 58.74 44.37
C GLY A 94 -86.76 59.43 45.66
N LEU A 95 -85.57 60.01 45.62
CA LEU A 95 -84.91 60.70 46.72
C LEU A 95 -85.49 62.10 46.96
N HIS A 96 -85.66 62.91 45.91
CA HIS A 96 -86.35 64.21 45.98
C HIS A 96 -87.76 64.09 46.57
N ARG A 97 -88.46 63.02 46.22
CA ARG A 97 -89.80 62.66 46.72
C ARG A 97 -89.81 62.13 48.16
N ALA A 98 -88.69 61.60 48.66
CA ALA A 98 -88.53 61.22 50.06
C ALA A 98 -88.23 62.44 50.94
N LEU A 99 -87.36 63.34 50.48
CA LEU A 99 -87.04 64.59 51.17
C LEU A 99 -88.25 65.53 51.28
N ASN A 100 -88.97 65.79 50.20
CA ASN A 100 -90.20 66.61 50.24
C ASN A 100 -91.29 65.99 51.14
N SER A 101 -91.31 64.66 51.29
CA SER A 101 -92.27 63.92 52.12
C SER A 101 -92.08 64.14 53.63
N LEU A 102 -90.95 64.70 54.08
CA LEU A 102 -90.69 65.03 55.48
C LEU A 102 -91.23 66.40 55.92
N THR A 103 -91.61 67.28 54.97
CA THR A 103 -92.10 68.63 55.29
C THR A 103 -93.55 68.68 55.78
N ILE A 104 -94.24 67.53 55.82
CA ILE A 104 -95.59 67.40 56.38
C ILE A 104 -95.45 66.94 57.83
N SER A 105 -96.02 67.70 58.77
CA SER A 105 -95.84 67.48 60.21
C SER A 105 -96.22 66.06 60.65
N GLN A 106 -95.29 65.41 61.34
CA GLN A 106 -95.25 63.95 61.48
C GLN A 106 -96.12 63.38 62.62
N SER A 107 -97.08 64.16 63.15
CA SER A 107 -97.80 63.80 64.39
C SER A 107 -98.83 62.66 64.26
N HIS A 108 -99.32 62.34 63.05
CA HIS A 108 -100.39 61.33 62.86
C HIS A 108 -100.22 60.38 61.66
N ILE A 109 -99.00 60.20 61.11
CA ILE A 109 -98.79 59.27 59.99
C ILE A 109 -98.44 57.86 60.50
N HIS A 110 -99.45 57.02 60.70
CA HIS A 110 -99.24 55.58 60.93
C HIS A 110 -98.44 54.95 59.76
N ALA A 111 -97.40 54.16 60.08
CA ALA A 111 -96.37 53.67 59.16
C ALA A 111 -96.82 52.60 58.12
N ALA A 112 -98.12 52.50 57.81
CA ALA A 112 -98.69 51.39 57.05
C ALA A 112 -98.39 51.43 55.53
N SER A 113 -98.27 52.62 54.91
CA SER A 113 -98.18 52.74 53.45
C SER A 113 -96.86 52.19 52.88
N LYS A 114 -96.95 51.34 51.84
CA LYS A 114 -95.80 50.84 51.06
C LYS A 114 -94.97 51.98 50.45
N LYS A 115 -95.57 53.15 50.22
CA LYS A 115 -94.88 54.39 49.79
C LYS A 115 -94.03 54.97 50.92
N ALA A 116 -94.58 55.09 52.13
CA ALA A 116 -93.85 55.62 53.29
C ALA A 116 -92.65 54.72 53.64
N ARG A 117 -92.85 53.39 53.61
CA ARG A 117 -91.75 52.42 53.80
C ARG A 117 -90.63 52.52 52.76
N LYS A 118 -90.95 52.83 51.49
CA LYS A 118 -89.92 53.10 50.46
C LYS A 118 -89.20 54.42 50.72
N ASN A 119 -89.93 55.50 51.00
CA ASN A 119 -89.33 56.80 51.34
C ASN A 119 -88.41 56.70 52.57
N LEU A 120 -88.81 55.94 53.61
CA LEU A 120 -88.00 55.71 54.80
C LEU A 120 -86.71 54.93 54.47
N ARG A 121 -86.78 53.89 53.62
CA ARG A 121 -85.58 53.18 53.14
C ARG A 121 -84.63 54.10 52.39
N TYR A 122 -85.12 54.95 51.47
CA TYR A 122 -84.25 55.91 50.78
C TYR A 122 -83.56 56.89 51.74
N LEU A 123 -84.24 57.33 52.80
CA LEU A 123 -83.63 58.20 53.82
C LEU A 123 -82.61 57.46 54.68
N GLU A 124 -82.88 56.19 55.01
CA GLU A 124 -81.95 55.34 55.76
C GLU A 124 -80.73 54.96 54.92
N ASP A 125 -80.90 54.58 53.65
CA ASP A 125 -79.82 54.30 52.71
C ASP A 125 -78.93 55.55 52.53
N MET A 126 -79.54 56.75 52.41
CA MET A 126 -78.80 58.02 52.37
C MET A 126 -78.05 58.31 53.69
N ARG A 127 -78.65 58.02 54.84
CA ARG A 127 -77.98 58.14 56.14
C ARG A 127 -76.76 57.21 56.20
N VAL A 128 -76.92 55.96 55.76
CA VAL A 128 -75.84 54.97 55.68
C VAL A 128 -74.73 55.41 54.70
N THR A 129 -75.05 55.99 53.54
CA THR A 129 -74.02 56.53 52.64
C THR A 129 -73.35 57.79 53.19
N HIS A 130 -74.09 58.69 53.84
CA HIS A 130 -73.50 59.83 54.54
C HIS A 130 -72.51 59.35 55.60
N ASP A 131 -72.96 58.48 56.51
CA ASP A 131 -72.15 58.00 57.64
C ASP A 131 -70.94 57.19 57.16
N LYS A 132 -71.09 56.44 56.05
CA LYS A 132 -69.97 55.77 55.38
C LYS A 132 -68.96 56.77 54.81
N VAL A 133 -69.37 57.67 53.92
CA VAL A 133 -68.43 58.62 53.27
C VAL A 133 -67.82 59.58 54.30
N ARG A 134 -68.58 59.93 55.35
CA ARG A 134 -68.10 60.70 56.50
C ARG A 134 -67.04 59.93 57.29
N SER A 135 -67.28 58.66 57.63
CA SER A 135 -66.26 57.85 58.32
C SER A 135 -65.02 57.57 57.47
N GLU A 136 -65.17 57.41 56.14
CA GLU A 136 -64.03 57.28 55.22
C GLU A 136 -63.21 58.58 55.13
N LEU A 137 -63.84 59.75 55.21
CA LEU A 137 -63.18 61.05 55.33
C LEU A 137 -62.48 61.21 56.69
N ASP A 138 -63.16 60.90 57.79
CA ASP A 138 -62.59 61.05 59.14
C ASP A 138 -61.37 60.10 59.35
N LEU A 139 -61.45 58.85 58.87
CA LEU A 139 -60.30 57.93 58.82
C LEU A 139 -59.16 58.42 57.92
N ALA A 140 -59.46 59.14 56.83
CA ALA A 140 -58.43 59.73 55.97
C ALA A 140 -57.78 60.97 56.60
N ILE A 141 -58.52 61.73 57.41
CA ILE A 141 -58.00 62.84 58.22
C ILE A 141 -57.06 62.29 59.30
N GLU A 142 -57.47 61.25 60.03
CA GLU A 142 -56.63 60.59 61.03
C GLU A 142 -55.32 60.06 60.42
N ALA A 143 -55.41 59.28 59.33
CA ALA A 143 -54.23 58.75 58.64
C ALA A 143 -53.31 59.84 58.07
N TYR A 144 -53.87 60.98 57.64
CA TYR A 144 -53.09 62.14 57.23
C TYR A 144 -52.34 62.78 58.40
N HIS A 145 -53.00 62.99 59.54
CA HIS A 145 -52.36 63.54 60.74
C HIS A 145 -51.31 62.62 61.33
N GLU A 146 -51.53 61.31 61.33
CA GLU A 146 -50.53 60.32 61.74
C GLU A 146 -49.29 60.38 60.82
N ALA A 147 -49.46 60.31 59.51
CA ALA A 147 -48.36 60.37 58.54
C ALA A 147 -47.63 61.73 58.57
N PHE A 148 -48.35 62.83 58.82
CA PHE A 148 -47.78 64.17 58.99
C PHE A 148 -46.91 64.25 60.26
N ASN A 149 -47.43 63.81 61.40
CA ASN A 149 -46.70 63.80 62.67
C ASN A 149 -45.47 62.88 62.63
N LEU A 150 -45.58 61.72 61.98
CA LEU A 150 -44.46 60.79 61.80
C LEU A 150 -43.37 61.39 60.90
N ARG A 151 -43.72 62.14 59.86
CA ARG A 151 -42.75 62.84 59.01
C ARG A 151 -42.08 64.00 59.74
N ASP A 152 -42.86 64.89 60.35
CA ASP A 152 -42.35 66.13 60.95
C ASP A 152 -41.61 65.89 62.29
N GLY A 153 -41.87 64.76 62.96
CA GLY A 153 -41.15 64.32 64.15
C GLY A 153 -39.96 63.38 63.89
N ASN A 154 -39.57 63.15 62.63
CA ASN A 154 -38.49 62.23 62.29
C ASN A 154 -37.17 62.95 61.96
N ASP A 155 -36.17 62.76 62.82
CA ASP A 155 -34.80 63.25 62.64
C ASP A 155 -33.90 62.32 61.79
N ASP A 156 -34.36 61.11 61.40
CA ASP A 156 -33.53 60.16 60.61
C ASP A 156 -33.68 60.39 59.09
N PRO A 157 -32.63 60.88 58.38
CA PRO A 157 -32.68 61.11 56.94
C PRO A 157 -32.85 59.83 56.11
N LYS A 158 -32.63 58.63 56.68
CA LYS A 158 -32.88 57.36 55.97
C LYS A 158 -34.36 57.01 55.87
N LEU A 159 -35.17 57.47 56.82
CA LEU A 159 -36.62 57.22 56.84
C LEU A 159 -37.41 58.30 56.10
N GLU A 160 -36.83 59.49 55.88
CA GLU A 160 -37.45 60.63 55.21
C GLU A 160 -38.14 60.25 53.89
N GLY A 161 -37.49 59.47 53.03
CA GLY A 161 -38.07 59.04 51.75
C GLY A 161 -39.31 58.15 51.89
N ILE A 162 -39.33 57.26 52.89
CA ILE A 162 -40.46 56.35 53.14
C ILE A 162 -41.62 57.12 53.78
N LEU A 163 -41.32 57.98 54.76
CA LEU A 163 -42.31 58.82 55.44
C LEU A 163 -42.94 59.84 54.48
N ASN A 164 -42.16 60.40 53.55
CA ASN A 164 -42.70 61.24 52.46
C ASN A 164 -43.64 60.47 51.54
N CYS A 165 -43.34 59.22 51.17
CA CYS A 165 -44.23 58.37 50.38
C CYS A 165 -45.54 58.03 51.15
N GLN A 166 -45.45 57.74 52.45
CA GLN A 166 -46.62 57.52 53.31
C GLN A 166 -47.49 58.78 53.43
N PHE A 167 -46.86 59.94 53.69
CA PHE A 167 -47.53 61.24 53.71
C PHE A 167 -48.24 61.55 52.39
N LEU A 168 -47.59 61.37 51.24
CA LEU A 168 -48.20 61.58 49.93
C LEU A 168 -49.39 60.62 49.68
N THR A 169 -49.27 59.37 50.13
CA THR A 169 -50.35 58.38 50.03
C THR A 169 -51.56 58.78 50.89
N ALA A 170 -51.32 59.19 52.14
CA ALA A 170 -52.37 59.68 53.04
C ALA A 170 -53.00 60.98 52.53
N ASN A 171 -52.22 61.93 52.01
CA ASN A 171 -52.69 63.18 51.43
C ASN A 171 -53.54 62.94 50.16
N ASN A 172 -53.14 62.00 49.29
CA ASN A 172 -53.94 61.61 48.13
C ASN A 172 -55.26 60.93 48.54
N ARG A 173 -55.23 60.09 49.58
CA ARG A 173 -56.44 59.46 50.15
C ARG A 173 -57.38 60.50 50.76
N LEU A 174 -56.87 61.45 51.56
CA LEU A 174 -57.64 62.56 52.11
C LEU A 174 -58.22 63.44 51.00
N SER A 175 -57.42 63.80 49.99
CA SER A 175 -57.86 64.58 48.82
C SER A 175 -58.92 63.86 47.99
N ARG A 176 -58.94 62.51 48.01
CA ARG A 176 -59.99 61.71 47.39
C ARG A 176 -61.26 61.68 48.25
N ALA A 177 -61.16 61.28 49.51
CA ALA A 177 -62.31 61.20 50.43
C ALA A 177 -62.99 62.57 50.63
N SER A 178 -62.21 63.65 50.66
CA SER A 178 -62.72 65.03 50.73
C SER A 178 -63.51 65.42 49.47
N ARG A 179 -63.05 65.02 48.27
CA ARG A 179 -63.81 65.22 47.03
C ARG A 179 -65.05 64.33 46.95
N GLU A 180 -64.98 63.09 47.41
CA GLU A 180 -66.12 62.16 47.46
C GLU A 180 -67.19 62.64 48.46
N TYR A 181 -66.79 63.14 49.64
CA TYR A 181 -67.71 63.78 50.60
C TYR A 181 -68.25 65.12 50.09
N GLY A 182 -67.42 65.95 49.44
CA GLY A 182 -67.82 67.20 48.81
C GLY A 182 -68.90 66.99 47.75
N ALA A 183 -68.65 66.07 46.80
CA ALA A 183 -69.62 65.68 45.79
C ALA A 183 -70.93 65.16 46.41
N TYR A 184 -70.86 64.33 47.45
CA TYR A 184 -72.05 63.85 48.16
C TYR A 184 -72.86 64.98 48.83
N VAL A 185 -72.19 65.99 49.39
CA VAL A 185 -72.84 67.17 49.98
C VAL A 185 -73.42 68.09 48.90
N ASP A 186 -72.74 68.25 47.76
CA ASP A 186 -73.20 69.03 46.63
C ASP A 186 -74.42 68.37 45.96
N ASP A 187 -74.41 67.05 45.75
CA ASP A 187 -75.56 66.25 45.31
C ASP A 187 -76.76 66.46 46.27
N LEU A 188 -76.54 66.40 47.59
CA LEU A 188 -77.57 66.67 48.60
C LEU A 188 -78.12 68.11 48.50
N ASN A 189 -77.27 69.10 48.22
CA ASN A 189 -77.68 70.49 48.03
C ASN A 189 -78.45 70.66 46.72
N GLU A 190 -78.01 70.07 45.61
CA GLU A 190 -78.73 70.09 44.34
C GLU A 190 -80.12 69.44 44.49
N LEU A 191 -80.19 68.28 45.15
CA LEU A 191 -81.46 67.60 45.50
C LEU A 191 -82.37 68.47 46.39
N ARG A 192 -81.81 69.33 47.23
CA ARG A 192 -82.56 70.30 48.06
C ARG A 192 -83.05 71.51 47.26
N HIS A 193 -82.32 71.90 46.22
CA HIS A 193 -82.61 73.06 45.37
C HIS A 193 -83.38 72.72 44.08
N LEU A 194 -83.51 71.44 43.72
CA LEU A 194 -84.27 70.96 42.58
C LEU A 194 -85.70 71.55 42.57
N PRO A 195 -86.07 72.31 41.52
CA PRO A 195 -87.38 72.95 41.43
C PRO A 195 -88.50 71.89 41.42
N LYS A 196 -89.67 72.25 41.96
CA LYS A 196 -90.85 71.37 42.03
C LYS A 196 -91.45 71.15 40.63
N LEU A 197 -90.78 70.30 39.85
CA LEU A 197 -91.18 69.94 38.49
C LEU A 197 -92.57 69.32 38.47
N SER A 198 -93.42 69.82 37.58
CA SER A 198 -94.76 69.25 37.37
C SER A 198 -94.65 67.85 36.76
N ARG A 199 -95.64 67.00 37.02
CA ARG A 199 -95.67 65.62 36.51
C ARG A 199 -95.62 65.54 34.98
N ALA A 200 -96.05 66.59 34.27
CA ALA A 200 -95.98 66.67 32.82
C ALA A 200 -94.55 66.94 32.31
N ALA A 201 -93.80 67.86 32.95
CA ALA A 201 -92.42 68.16 32.58
C ALA A 201 -91.50 66.94 32.72
N LEU A 202 -91.68 66.17 33.81
CA LEU A 202 -90.97 64.91 34.06
C LEU A 202 -91.19 63.84 32.98
N GLN A 203 -92.32 63.86 32.27
CA GLN A 203 -92.65 62.86 31.25
C GLN A 203 -91.96 63.16 29.91
N SER A 204 -91.76 64.43 29.56
CA SER A 204 -91.03 64.86 28.34
C SER A 204 -89.55 64.48 28.41
N VAL A 205 -88.87 64.83 29.52
CA VAL A 205 -87.43 64.55 29.69
C VAL A 205 -87.12 63.04 29.58
N TYR A 206 -88.05 62.20 30.00
CA TYR A 206 -87.92 60.74 29.89
C TYR A 206 -88.10 60.21 28.45
N THR A 207 -88.96 60.82 27.63
CA THR A 207 -89.09 60.44 26.22
C THR A 207 -87.87 60.87 25.41
N ASP A 208 -87.38 62.08 25.64
CA ASP A 208 -86.29 62.67 24.85
C ASP A 208 -84.96 61.93 25.12
N ARG A 209 -84.66 61.64 26.39
CA ARG A 209 -83.49 60.83 26.80
C ARG A 209 -83.54 59.39 26.25
N LYS A 210 -84.75 58.83 26.06
CA LYS A 210 -84.94 57.49 25.47
C LYS A 210 -84.73 57.47 23.95
N ILE A 211 -84.96 58.59 23.27
CA ILE A 211 -84.68 58.74 21.83
C ILE A 211 -83.18 58.98 21.61
N ALA A 212 -82.56 59.89 22.36
CA ALA A 212 -81.10 60.13 22.32
C ALA A 212 -80.32 58.82 22.54
N SER A 213 -80.63 58.08 23.61
CA SER A 213 -79.99 56.80 23.92
C SER A 213 -80.23 55.70 22.85
N LYS A 214 -81.19 55.84 21.95
CA LYS A 214 -81.30 54.95 20.78
C LYS A 214 -80.37 55.38 19.65
N LEU A 215 -80.21 56.68 19.43
CA LEU A 215 -79.32 57.25 18.43
C LEU A 215 -77.86 56.94 18.78
N ASP A 216 -77.46 57.18 20.04
CA ASP A 216 -76.12 56.88 20.55
C ASP A 216 -75.75 55.40 20.30
N ARG A 217 -76.69 54.47 20.54
CA ARG A 217 -76.48 53.03 20.27
C ARG A 217 -76.34 52.69 18.79
N GLN A 218 -76.91 53.47 17.88
CA GLN A 218 -76.70 53.28 16.45
C GLN A 218 -75.34 53.81 16.03
N ASP A 219 -74.93 54.98 16.52
CA ASP A 219 -73.61 55.53 16.25
C ASP A 219 -72.49 54.64 16.84
N GLU A 220 -72.67 54.08 18.03
CA GLU A 220 -71.78 53.05 18.61
C GLU A 220 -71.67 51.80 17.72
N GLN A 221 -72.79 51.32 17.15
CA GLN A 221 -72.79 50.19 16.22
C GLN A 221 -72.07 50.52 14.90
N ASP A 222 -72.30 51.70 14.34
CA ASP A 222 -71.64 52.17 13.12
C ASP A 222 -70.14 52.38 13.33
N ILE A 223 -69.72 52.93 14.47
CA ILE A 223 -68.31 53.04 14.86
C ILE A 223 -67.69 51.65 15.03
N SER A 224 -68.39 50.71 15.66
CA SER A 224 -67.95 49.32 15.80
C SER A 224 -67.75 48.64 14.43
N LEU A 225 -68.69 48.80 13.51
CA LEU A 225 -68.61 48.24 12.14
C LEU A 225 -67.47 48.88 11.33
N ARG A 226 -67.30 50.20 11.38
CA ARG A 226 -66.17 50.90 10.73
C ARG A 226 -64.82 50.48 11.30
N THR A 227 -64.75 50.24 12.60
CA THR A 227 -63.53 49.77 13.27
C THR A 227 -63.18 48.34 12.85
N LYS A 228 -64.17 47.43 12.83
CA LYS A 228 -64.00 46.06 12.31
C LYS A 228 -63.59 46.04 10.84
N LEU A 229 -64.20 46.89 10.00
CA LEU A 229 -63.83 47.01 8.59
C LEU A 229 -62.37 47.47 8.43
N ARG A 230 -61.91 48.45 9.23
CA ARG A 230 -60.51 48.88 9.25
C ARG A 230 -59.58 47.75 9.68
N GLN A 231 -59.91 47.02 10.75
CA GLN A 231 -59.14 45.86 11.22
C GLN A 231 -59.01 44.79 10.14
N HIS A 232 -60.09 44.45 9.44
CA HIS A 232 -60.04 43.50 8.33
C HIS A 232 -59.25 44.01 7.12
N GLN A 233 -59.26 45.32 6.84
CA GLN A 233 -58.39 45.92 5.81
C GLN A 233 -56.91 45.90 6.21
N GLU A 234 -56.59 46.08 7.49
CA GLU A 234 -55.23 45.95 8.04
C GLU A 234 -54.74 44.50 7.91
N GLN A 235 -55.54 43.54 8.43
CA GLN A 235 -55.29 42.10 8.32
C GLN A 235 -55.07 41.65 6.86
N PHE A 236 -55.86 42.17 5.91
CA PHE A 236 -55.70 41.83 4.50
C PHE A 236 -54.36 42.33 3.95
N LYS A 237 -53.93 43.55 4.29
CA LYS A 237 -52.61 44.08 3.90
C LYS A 237 -51.46 43.33 4.55
N ASP A 238 -51.63 42.88 5.79
CA ASP A 238 -50.63 42.08 6.50
C ASP A 238 -50.49 40.69 5.84
N LEU A 239 -51.59 40.01 5.54
CA LEU A 239 -51.61 38.76 4.78
C LEU A 239 -51.06 38.92 3.35
N GLU A 240 -51.28 40.06 2.70
CA GLU A 240 -50.65 40.37 1.41
C GLU A 240 -49.13 40.53 1.53
N ARG A 241 -48.62 41.12 2.63
CA ARG A 241 -47.17 41.19 2.90
C ARG A 241 -46.59 39.82 3.20
N GLU A 242 -47.19 39.05 4.11
CA GLU A 242 -46.77 37.66 4.41
C GLU A 242 -46.75 36.80 3.13
N ARG A 243 -47.74 36.95 2.24
CA ARG A 243 -47.76 36.27 0.95
C ARG A 243 -46.59 36.68 0.05
N HIS A 244 -46.17 37.95 0.04
CA HIS A 244 -45.01 38.40 -0.73
C HIS A 244 -43.71 37.88 -0.11
N ASP A 245 -43.57 37.91 1.20
CA ASP A 245 -42.39 37.39 1.91
C ASP A 245 -42.22 35.88 1.66
N VAL A 246 -43.31 35.09 1.75
CA VAL A 246 -43.31 33.67 1.37
C VAL A 246 -42.93 33.44 -0.10
N ILE A 247 -43.35 34.31 -1.03
CA ILE A 247 -42.94 34.22 -2.44
C ILE A 247 -41.44 34.52 -2.60
N ILE A 248 -40.92 35.52 -1.88
CA ILE A 248 -39.49 35.86 -1.87
C ILE A 248 -38.67 34.68 -1.34
N ASP A 249 -39.09 34.09 -0.22
CA ASP A 249 -38.43 32.92 0.41
C ASP A 249 -38.57 31.62 -0.40
N THR A 250 -39.59 31.52 -1.27
CA THR A 250 -39.74 30.37 -2.18
C THR A 250 -38.71 30.38 -3.33
N ASN A 251 -38.21 31.55 -3.74
CA ASN A 251 -37.21 31.66 -4.80
C ASN A 251 -35.86 30.97 -4.48
N PRO A 252 -35.21 31.17 -3.32
CA PRO A 252 -34.00 30.43 -2.97
C PRO A 252 -34.23 28.92 -2.84
N VAL A 253 -35.43 28.47 -2.44
CA VAL A 253 -35.79 27.05 -2.43
C VAL A 253 -35.76 26.45 -3.85
N GLN A 254 -36.21 27.19 -4.87
CA GLN A 254 -36.08 26.74 -6.27
C GLN A 254 -34.62 26.66 -6.71
N GLY A 255 -33.78 27.66 -6.34
CA GLY A 255 -32.35 27.64 -6.62
C GLY A 255 -31.63 26.45 -5.95
N LEU A 256 -31.92 26.19 -4.68
CA LEU A 256 -31.41 25.03 -3.95
C LEU A 256 -31.88 23.70 -4.58
N SER A 257 -33.13 23.62 -5.04
CA SER A 257 -33.65 22.43 -5.75
C SER A 257 -32.89 22.15 -7.05
N GLN A 258 -32.56 23.20 -7.82
CA GLN A 258 -31.73 23.06 -9.02
C GLN A 258 -30.28 22.66 -8.67
N TYR A 259 -29.70 23.25 -7.64
CA TYR A 259 -28.36 22.91 -7.17
C TYR A 259 -28.26 21.46 -6.69
N VAL A 260 -29.22 20.98 -5.90
CA VAL A 260 -29.31 19.57 -5.47
C VAL A 260 -29.35 18.65 -6.69
N LYS A 261 -30.23 18.91 -7.67
CA LYS A 261 -30.28 18.11 -8.91
C LYS A 261 -28.94 18.08 -9.65
N SER A 262 -28.21 19.20 -9.70
CA SER A 262 -26.87 19.23 -10.32
C SER A 262 -25.86 18.35 -9.57
N LEU A 263 -25.86 18.41 -8.23
CA LEU A 263 -25.01 17.56 -7.39
C LEU A 263 -25.37 16.08 -7.52
N GLU A 264 -26.65 15.74 -7.68
CA GLU A 264 -27.07 14.36 -7.94
C GLU A 264 -26.54 13.84 -9.29
N THR A 265 -26.63 14.64 -10.35
CA THR A 265 -26.09 14.26 -11.66
C THR A 265 -24.57 14.06 -11.63
N GLU A 266 -23.82 14.92 -10.93
CA GLU A 266 -22.36 14.78 -10.82
C GLU A 266 -21.97 13.61 -9.89
N ARG A 267 -22.70 13.38 -8.78
CA ARG A 267 -22.56 12.19 -7.93
C ARG A 267 -22.70 10.90 -8.75
N ASP A 268 -23.71 10.82 -9.60
CA ASP A 268 -23.99 9.60 -10.37
C ASP A 268 -23.02 9.43 -11.55
N ARG A 269 -22.55 10.53 -12.15
CA ARG A 269 -21.40 10.51 -13.08
C ARG A 269 -20.12 9.97 -12.42
N LEU A 270 -19.77 10.47 -11.23
CA LEU A 270 -18.59 10.03 -10.47
C LEU A 270 -18.70 8.56 -10.04
N ARG A 271 -19.91 8.07 -9.73
CA ARG A 271 -20.17 6.64 -9.48
C ARG A 271 -19.87 5.78 -10.71
N VAL A 272 -20.31 6.19 -11.89
CA VAL A 272 -20.01 5.48 -13.16
C VAL A 272 -18.50 5.48 -13.45
N GLN A 273 -17.83 6.63 -13.30
CA GLN A 273 -16.37 6.70 -13.48
C GLN A 273 -15.61 5.79 -12.50
N ARG A 274 -15.99 5.79 -11.22
CA ARG A 274 -15.39 4.89 -10.21
C ARG A 274 -15.62 3.41 -10.55
N ALA A 275 -16.81 3.04 -11.04
CA ALA A 275 -17.08 1.68 -11.48
C ALA A 275 -16.20 1.27 -12.68
N SER A 276 -16.05 2.16 -13.67
CA SER A 276 -15.16 1.95 -14.83
C SER A 276 -13.70 1.73 -14.42
N LEU A 277 -13.14 2.61 -13.60
CA LEU A 277 -11.76 2.49 -13.10
C LEU A 277 -11.56 1.23 -12.24
N THR A 278 -12.60 0.78 -11.52
CA THR A 278 -12.54 -0.46 -10.75
C THR A 278 -12.49 -1.70 -11.68
N ALA A 279 -13.24 -1.69 -12.78
CA ALA A 279 -13.20 -2.74 -13.78
C ALA A 279 -11.84 -2.80 -14.50
N GLU A 280 -11.31 -1.66 -14.94
CA GLU A 280 -9.99 -1.53 -15.56
C GLU A 280 -8.86 -2.02 -14.63
N ARG A 281 -8.87 -1.57 -13.36
CA ARG A 281 -7.91 -2.04 -12.34
C ARG A 281 -7.95 -3.57 -12.16
N ASN A 282 -9.14 -4.17 -12.22
CA ASN A 282 -9.28 -5.62 -12.08
C ASN A 282 -8.79 -6.36 -13.34
N ALA A 283 -9.02 -5.83 -14.55
CA ALA A 283 -8.51 -6.38 -15.79
C ALA A 283 -6.97 -6.34 -15.87
N LEU A 284 -6.37 -5.20 -15.50
CA LEU A 284 -4.90 -5.07 -15.39
C LEU A 284 -4.33 -5.99 -14.30
N ALA A 285 -5.08 -6.26 -13.23
CA ALA A 285 -4.66 -7.21 -12.21
C ALA A 285 -4.64 -8.66 -12.70
N THR A 286 -5.60 -9.07 -13.55
CA THR A 286 -5.58 -10.39 -14.22
C THR A 286 -4.45 -10.48 -15.24
N GLU A 287 -4.28 -9.49 -16.11
CA GLU A 287 -3.19 -9.46 -17.09
C GLU A 287 -1.80 -9.56 -16.43
N ARG A 288 -1.59 -8.88 -15.29
CA ARG A 288 -0.35 -8.99 -14.51
C ARG A 288 -0.12 -10.39 -13.96
N ILE A 289 -1.17 -11.13 -13.60
CA ILE A 289 -1.05 -12.53 -13.13
C ILE A 289 -0.62 -13.42 -14.30
N ASP A 290 -1.26 -13.27 -15.46
CA ASP A 290 -0.98 -14.06 -16.67
C ASP A 290 0.46 -13.81 -17.18
N LEU A 291 0.89 -12.56 -17.27
CA LEU A 291 2.27 -12.18 -17.62
C LEU A 291 3.31 -12.68 -16.60
N THR A 292 2.93 -12.79 -15.32
CA THR A 292 3.82 -13.38 -14.30
C THR A 292 3.97 -14.90 -14.53
N ALA A 293 2.88 -15.59 -14.85
CA ALA A 293 2.90 -17.02 -15.17
C ALA A 293 3.68 -17.31 -16.46
N GLU A 294 3.55 -16.48 -17.49
CA GLU A 294 4.34 -16.57 -18.72
C GLU A 294 5.84 -16.37 -18.44
N ARG A 295 6.21 -15.31 -17.71
CA ARG A 295 7.59 -15.06 -17.26
C ARG A 295 8.17 -16.28 -16.53
N ASP A 296 7.41 -16.88 -15.63
CA ASP A 296 7.84 -18.03 -14.83
C ASP A 296 7.86 -19.34 -15.64
N SER A 297 7.18 -19.40 -16.79
CA SER A 297 7.38 -20.45 -17.79
C SER A 297 8.67 -20.23 -18.57
N LEU A 298 8.86 -19.05 -19.16
CA LEU A 298 10.05 -18.70 -19.94
C LEU A 298 11.34 -18.83 -19.11
N ALA A 299 11.30 -18.48 -17.81
CA ALA A 299 12.43 -18.68 -16.91
C ALA A 299 12.82 -20.17 -16.74
N ARG A 300 11.82 -21.08 -16.71
CA ARG A 300 12.06 -22.53 -16.67
C ARG A 300 12.60 -23.04 -18.00
N ASP A 301 12.06 -22.57 -19.12
CA ASP A 301 12.51 -22.96 -20.47
C ASP A 301 13.95 -22.51 -20.73
N VAL A 302 14.32 -21.29 -20.33
CA VAL A 302 15.70 -20.78 -20.37
C VAL A 302 16.62 -21.59 -19.46
N SER A 303 16.20 -21.93 -18.24
CA SER A 303 16.98 -22.77 -17.33
C SER A 303 17.22 -24.18 -17.91
N PHE A 304 16.17 -24.79 -18.48
CA PHE A 304 16.27 -26.09 -19.16
C PHE A 304 17.21 -26.04 -20.38
N SER A 305 17.03 -25.06 -21.26
CA SER A 305 17.90 -24.88 -22.44
C SER A 305 19.34 -24.59 -22.05
N SER A 306 19.59 -23.88 -20.95
CA SER A 306 20.93 -23.63 -20.43
C SER A 306 21.58 -24.90 -19.88
N GLY A 307 20.82 -25.74 -19.15
CA GLY A 307 21.30 -27.05 -18.69
C GLY A 307 21.64 -27.97 -19.86
N TRP A 308 20.77 -28.04 -20.86
CA TRP A 308 20.98 -28.81 -22.09
C TRP A 308 22.22 -28.35 -22.87
N ALA A 309 22.45 -27.03 -22.98
CA ALA A 309 23.65 -26.48 -23.63
C ALA A 309 24.95 -26.85 -22.88
N VAL A 310 24.94 -26.87 -21.54
CA VAL A 310 26.08 -27.30 -20.72
C VAL A 310 26.38 -28.79 -20.91
N ASP A 311 25.35 -29.64 -20.98
CA ASP A 311 25.55 -31.07 -21.22
C ASP A 311 25.99 -31.38 -22.66
N LEU A 312 25.55 -30.58 -23.64
CA LEU A 312 26.04 -30.65 -25.02
C LEU A 312 27.52 -30.25 -25.13
N ASP A 313 27.97 -29.20 -24.42
CA ASP A 313 29.38 -28.81 -24.36
C ASP A 313 30.26 -29.90 -23.72
N LYS A 314 29.79 -30.54 -22.63
CA LYS A 314 30.49 -31.72 -22.05
C LYS A 314 30.61 -32.86 -23.06
N ALA A 315 29.53 -33.18 -23.77
CA ALA A 315 29.52 -34.22 -24.79
C ALA A 315 30.49 -33.90 -25.94
N LEU A 316 30.49 -32.66 -26.43
CA LEU A 316 31.41 -32.19 -27.47
C LEU A 316 32.87 -32.32 -27.03
N LYS A 317 33.21 -31.85 -25.82
CA LYS A 317 34.56 -32.00 -25.23
C LYS A 317 34.98 -33.47 -25.15
N ALA A 318 34.15 -34.35 -24.59
CA ALA A 318 34.43 -35.77 -24.52
C ALA A 318 34.64 -36.43 -25.91
N THR A 319 33.88 -36.01 -26.94
CA THR A 319 34.10 -36.49 -28.31
C THR A 319 35.37 -35.94 -28.95
N ASN A 320 35.75 -34.69 -28.66
CA ASN A 320 37.01 -34.11 -29.11
C ASN A 320 38.22 -34.81 -28.47
N ASP A 321 38.19 -35.07 -27.16
CA ASP A 321 39.27 -35.73 -26.44
C ASP A 321 39.47 -37.17 -26.96
N ARG A 322 38.37 -37.87 -27.26
CA ARG A 322 38.39 -39.17 -27.95
C ARG A 322 39.00 -39.07 -29.35
N MET A 323 38.64 -38.06 -30.14
CA MET A 323 39.21 -37.83 -31.48
C MET A 323 40.73 -37.56 -31.41
N GLN A 324 41.18 -36.78 -30.42
CA GLN A 324 42.60 -36.54 -30.18
C GLN A 324 43.32 -37.82 -29.79
N SER A 325 42.77 -38.62 -28.87
CA SER A 325 43.32 -39.93 -28.50
C SER A 325 43.47 -40.87 -29.71
N GLN A 326 42.43 -41.00 -30.54
CA GLN A 326 42.48 -41.78 -31.79
C GLN A 326 43.51 -41.23 -32.79
N THR A 327 43.71 -39.91 -32.84
CA THR A 327 44.74 -39.29 -33.69
C THR A 327 46.15 -39.67 -33.24
N HIS A 328 46.40 -39.75 -31.93
CA HIS A 328 47.67 -40.24 -31.37
C HIS A 328 47.89 -41.74 -31.65
N GLU A 329 46.84 -42.57 -31.51
CA GLU A 329 46.89 -44.00 -31.86
C GLU A 329 47.24 -44.20 -33.34
N ILE A 330 46.57 -43.49 -34.25
CA ILE A 330 46.85 -43.54 -35.70
C ILE A 330 48.30 -43.12 -35.99
N SER A 331 48.82 -42.10 -35.30
CA SER A 331 50.22 -41.68 -35.42
C SER A 331 51.18 -42.79 -34.97
N SER A 332 50.93 -43.41 -33.81
CA SER A 332 51.71 -44.55 -33.29
C SER A 332 51.71 -45.74 -34.26
N TYR A 333 50.54 -46.15 -34.76
CA TYR A 333 50.45 -47.23 -35.75
C TYR A 333 51.15 -46.89 -37.07
N LYS A 334 51.11 -45.64 -37.52
CA LYS A 334 51.85 -45.18 -38.71
C LYS A 334 53.36 -45.30 -38.52
N THR A 335 53.87 -44.95 -37.34
CA THR A 335 55.28 -45.12 -36.95
C THR A 335 55.66 -46.60 -36.90
N GLN A 336 54.90 -47.44 -36.20
CA GLN A 336 55.12 -48.89 -36.14
C GLN A 336 55.13 -49.53 -37.56
N LEU A 337 54.19 -49.15 -38.42
CA LEU A 337 54.13 -49.62 -39.81
C LEU A 337 55.36 -49.18 -40.62
N SER A 338 55.94 -48.02 -40.33
CA SER A 338 57.18 -47.56 -40.99
C SER A 338 58.40 -48.39 -40.56
N PHE A 339 58.52 -48.72 -39.27
CA PHE A 339 59.55 -49.62 -38.75
C PHE A 339 59.43 -51.02 -39.34
N ALA A 340 58.24 -51.62 -39.29
CA ALA A 340 58.00 -52.95 -39.86
C ALA A 340 58.27 -53.01 -41.37
N LYS A 341 58.02 -51.92 -42.12
CA LYS A 341 58.40 -51.82 -43.54
C LYS A 341 59.92 -51.78 -43.73
N ALA A 342 60.64 -51.00 -42.93
CA ALA A 342 62.10 -50.90 -42.98
C ALA A 342 62.78 -52.24 -42.62
N GLU A 343 62.26 -52.94 -41.60
CA GLU A 343 62.70 -54.27 -41.20
C GLU A 343 62.43 -55.32 -42.28
N ASN A 344 61.26 -55.29 -42.92
CA ASN A 344 60.95 -56.15 -44.07
C ASN A 344 61.90 -55.89 -45.26
N THR A 345 62.33 -54.65 -45.50
CA THR A 345 63.36 -54.35 -46.51
C THR A 345 64.73 -54.89 -46.11
N ARG A 346 65.13 -54.79 -44.83
CA ARG A 346 66.38 -55.39 -44.32
C ARG A 346 66.40 -56.90 -44.53
N TYR A 347 65.36 -57.61 -44.07
CA TYR A 347 65.26 -59.06 -44.26
C TYR A 347 65.24 -59.47 -45.74
N LYS A 348 64.67 -58.66 -46.64
CA LYS A 348 64.74 -58.91 -48.09
C LYS A 348 66.15 -58.79 -48.64
N ASP A 349 66.93 -57.79 -48.20
CA ASP A 349 68.30 -57.59 -48.68
C ASP A 349 69.29 -58.59 -48.07
N GLU A 350 69.09 -58.96 -46.81
CA GLU A 350 69.79 -60.08 -46.16
C GLU A 350 69.51 -61.40 -46.89
N ASN A 351 68.25 -61.71 -47.21
CA ASN A 351 67.90 -62.89 -48.01
C ASN A 351 68.55 -62.87 -49.42
N LYS A 352 68.74 -61.69 -50.04
CA LYS A 352 69.49 -61.59 -51.30
C LYS A 352 70.98 -61.85 -51.09
N ALA A 353 71.57 -61.38 -49.99
CA ALA A 353 72.98 -61.61 -49.65
C ALA A 353 73.24 -63.10 -49.38
N LEU A 354 72.42 -63.74 -48.54
CA LEU A 354 72.50 -65.18 -48.25
C LEU A 354 72.33 -66.02 -49.54
N ARG A 355 71.42 -65.63 -50.45
CA ARG A 355 71.27 -66.31 -51.75
C ARG A 355 72.52 -66.21 -52.63
N ARG A 356 73.26 -65.10 -52.59
CA ARG A 356 74.56 -64.99 -53.29
C ARG A 356 75.62 -65.87 -52.63
N GLN A 357 75.77 -65.81 -51.30
CA GLN A 357 76.70 -66.68 -50.58
C GLN A 357 76.46 -68.17 -50.87
N VAL A 358 75.20 -68.60 -50.96
CA VAL A 358 74.86 -69.98 -51.37
C VAL A 358 75.23 -70.27 -52.83
N GLN A 359 75.15 -69.30 -53.74
CA GLN A 359 75.60 -69.46 -55.12
C GLN A 359 77.13 -69.54 -55.21
N ASP A 360 77.85 -68.69 -54.47
CA ASP A 360 79.31 -68.64 -54.43
C ASP A 360 79.87 -69.96 -53.84
N LEU A 361 79.34 -70.42 -52.69
CA LEU A 361 79.70 -71.70 -52.09
C LEU A 361 79.40 -72.92 -52.98
N ASN A 362 78.36 -72.85 -53.82
CA ASN A 362 78.08 -73.91 -54.80
C ASN A 362 79.11 -73.90 -55.96
N TRP A 363 79.61 -72.72 -56.35
CA TRP A 363 80.71 -72.60 -57.31
C TRP A 363 82.01 -73.15 -56.74
N ASP A 364 82.36 -72.79 -55.51
CA ASP A 364 83.54 -73.31 -54.81
C ASP A 364 83.47 -74.84 -54.66
N LEU A 365 82.30 -75.37 -54.28
CA LEU A 365 82.06 -76.80 -54.17
C LEU A 365 82.23 -77.53 -55.51
N ALA A 366 81.74 -76.96 -56.62
CA ALA A 366 81.91 -77.52 -57.95
C ALA A 366 83.40 -77.50 -58.39
N SER A 367 84.11 -76.41 -58.14
CA SER A 367 85.55 -76.31 -58.44
C SER A 367 86.37 -77.33 -57.62
N ALA A 368 86.05 -77.51 -56.34
CA ALA A 368 86.68 -78.51 -55.49
C ALA A 368 86.36 -79.96 -55.93
N GLN A 369 85.16 -80.21 -56.48
CA GLN A 369 84.81 -81.51 -57.08
C GLN A 369 85.64 -81.78 -58.35
N ASP A 370 85.79 -80.81 -59.24
CA ASP A 370 86.65 -80.89 -60.43
C ASP A 370 88.12 -81.15 -60.05
N GLU A 371 88.63 -80.50 -59.01
CA GLU A 371 90.00 -80.74 -58.51
C GLU A 371 90.15 -82.14 -57.90
N MET A 372 89.19 -82.61 -57.11
CA MET A 372 89.18 -83.98 -56.62
C MET A 372 89.20 -84.99 -57.76
N ASP A 373 88.43 -84.75 -58.84
CA ASP A 373 88.36 -85.68 -59.98
C ASP A 373 89.64 -85.64 -60.84
N LYS A 374 90.27 -84.47 -61.01
CA LYS A 374 91.64 -84.36 -61.56
C LYS A 374 92.64 -85.17 -60.72
N MET A 375 92.62 -85.01 -59.39
CA MET A 375 93.51 -85.72 -58.47
C MET A 375 93.26 -87.23 -58.44
N LYS A 376 92.00 -87.69 -58.52
CA LYS A 376 91.66 -89.10 -58.76
C LYS A 376 92.24 -89.57 -60.09
N GLY A 377 92.10 -88.80 -61.16
CA GLY A 377 92.67 -89.07 -62.48
C GLY A 377 94.18 -89.30 -62.42
N VAL A 378 94.93 -88.34 -61.85
CA VAL A 378 96.38 -88.42 -61.62
C VAL A 378 96.74 -89.65 -60.77
N ASN A 379 96.00 -89.92 -59.70
CA ASN A 379 96.22 -91.09 -58.85
C ASN A 379 96.00 -92.41 -59.62
N THR A 380 95.00 -92.52 -60.51
CA THR A 380 94.87 -93.69 -61.39
C THR A 380 96.02 -93.81 -62.39
N ALA A 381 96.54 -92.70 -62.92
CA ALA A 381 97.68 -92.70 -63.83
C ALA A 381 98.96 -93.15 -63.10
N LEU A 382 99.21 -92.64 -61.90
CA LEU A 382 100.31 -93.08 -61.04
C LEU A 382 100.20 -94.57 -60.70
N LYS A 383 99.01 -95.09 -60.39
CA LYS A 383 98.79 -96.53 -60.17
C LYS A 383 99.17 -97.37 -61.40
N ARG A 384 98.71 -96.98 -62.60
CA ARG A 384 99.10 -97.65 -63.86
C ARG A 384 100.61 -97.58 -64.10
N ASN A 385 101.24 -96.44 -63.81
CA ASN A 385 102.70 -96.30 -63.95
C ASN A 385 103.46 -97.19 -62.94
N VAL A 386 102.97 -97.32 -61.70
CA VAL A 386 103.53 -98.25 -60.70
C VAL A 386 103.33 -99.70 -61.13
N GLU A 387 102.18 -100.05 -61.71
CA GLU A 387 101.92 -101.38 -62.29
C GLU A 387 102.82 -101.67 -63.49
N HIS A 388 103.04 -100.69 -64.38
CA HIS A 388 103.97 -100.77 -65.52
C HIS A 388 105.42 -100.96 -65.05
N LEU A 389 105.92 -100.08 -64.19
CA LEU A 389 107.27 -100.16 -63.61
C LEU A 389 107.48 -101.47 -62.85
N ARG A 390 106.43 -102.00 -62.21
CA ARG A 390 106.46 -103.32 -61.57
C ARG A 390 106.57 -104.44 -62.59
N SER A 391 105.85 -104.36 -63.70
CA SER A 391 105.97 -105.32 -64.81
C SER A 391 107.35 -105.26 -65.49
N GLU A 392 107.89 -104.06 -65.71
CA GLU A 392 109.26 -103.87 -66.22
C GLU A 392 110.29 -104.40 -65.22
N PHE A 393 110.09 -104.16 -63.92
CA PHE A 393 110.96 -104.70 -62.88
C PHE A 393 110.89 -106.23 -62.84
N ASP A 394 109.70 -106.83 -62.90
CA ASP A 394 109.52 -108.28 -62.96
C ASP A 394 110.13 -108.88 -64.25
N GLU A 395 110.05 -108.18 -65.38
CA GLU A 395 110.71 -108.58 -66.63
C GLU A 395 112.23 -108.49 -66.51
N VAL A 396 112.80 -107.34 -66.11
CA VAL A 396 114.25 -107.15 -65.90
C VAL A 396 114.77 -108.12 -64.84
N HIS A 397 113.99 -108.41 -63.80
CA HIS A 397 114.34 -109.41 -62.79
C HIS A 397 114.25 -110.85 -63.36
N GLY A 398 113.33 -111.12 -64.29
CA GLY A 398 113.30 -112.35 -65.08
C GLY A 398 114.49 -112.48 -66.05
N GLN A 399 114.88 -111.40 -66.72
CA GLN A 399 116.09 -111.30 -67.54
C GLN A 399 117.34 -111.49 -66.67
N ALA A 400 117.39 -110.89 -65.48
CA ALA A 400 118.47 -111.05 -64.51
C ALA A 400 118.56 -112.50 -64.03
N ARG A 401 117.45 -113.17 -63.69
CA ARG A 401 117.43 -114.62 -63.40
C ARG A 401 117.84 -115.48 -64.58
N THR A 402 117.55 -115.04 -65.82
CA THR A 402 117.95 -115.76 -67.04
C THR A 402 119.44 -115.56 -67.34
N LEU A 403 119.97 -114.37 -67.07
CA LEU A 403 121.40 -114.07 -67.08
C LEU A 403 122.13 -114.77 -65.94
N GLU A 404 121.54 -114.87 -64.75
CA GLU A 404 122.07 -115.58 -63.59
C GLU A 404 122.04 -117.09 -63.82
N ARG A 405 121.01 -117.63 -64.49
CA ARG A 405 121.04 -119.01 -65.03
C ARG A 405 122.12 -119.18 -66.09
N ARG A 406 122.20 -118.31 -67.10
CA ARG A 406 123.28 -118.36 -68.10
C ARG A 406 124.67 -118.21 -67.48
N TYR A 407 124.82 -117.40 -66.44
CA TYR A 407 126.06 -117.22 -65.70
C TYR A 407 126.33 -118.42 -64.81
N SER A 408 125.30 -119.06 -64.25
CA SER A 408 125.39 -120.37 -63.58
C SER A 408 125.77 -121.47 -64.56
N ASP A 409 125.26 -121.47 -65.78
CA ASP A 409 125.60 -122.41 -66.85
C ASP A 409 127.05 -122.18 -67.34
N VAL A 410 127.46 -120.91 -67.48
CA VAL A 410 128.83 -120.50 -67.85
C VAL A 410 129.82 -120.79 -66.72
N THR A 411 129.46 -120.64 -65.45
CA THR A 411 130.32 -121.01 -64.30
C THR A 411 130.29 -122.51 -64.00
N SER A 412 129.19 -123.21 -64.33
CA SER A 412 129.11 -124.68 -64.30
C SER A 412 129.88 -125.33 -65.46
N SER A 413 130.19 -124.59 -66.52
CA SER A 413 131.01 -125.04 -67.66
C SER A 413 132.40 -124.37 -67.75
N GLY A 414 132.72 -123.41 -66.87
CA GLY A 414 133.89 -122.55 -66.99
C GLY A 414 134.57 -122.22 -65.65
N ARG A 415 135.74 -122.82 -65.42
CA ARG A 415 136.64 -122.57 -64.29
C ARG A 415 137.09 -121.09 -64.16
N ARG A 416 137.19 -120.66 -62.88
CA ARG A 416 138.20 -119.73 -62.30
C ARG A 416 138.10 -118.20 -62.54
N SER A 417 138.70 -117.49 -61.56
CA SER A 417 138.91 -116.03 -61.40
C SER A 417 137.73 -115.27 -60.78
N SER A 418 137.82 -114.52 -59.66
CA SER A 418 138.90 -113.72 -59.02
C SER A 418 139.13 -112.34 -59.66
N VAL A 419 139.43 -111.34 -58.79
CA VAL A 419 139.64 -109.88 -59.02
C VAL A 419 138.31 -109.09 -59.18
N MET A 420 137.94 -107.99 -58.49
CA MET A 420 138.49 -106.99 -57.52
C MET A 420 138.48 -105.54 -58.09
N GLU A 421 137.98 -104.57 -57.29
CA GLU A 421 138.12 -103.08 -57.41
C GLU A 421 137.43 -102.32 -58.60
N PRO A 422 137.28 -100.96 -58.60
CA PRO A 422 137.32 -99.95 -57.51
C PRO A 422 136.24 -98.79 -57.53
N VAL A 423 136.21 -98.03 -56.42
CA VAL A 423 135.91 -96.57 -56.14
C VAL A 423 135.83 -95.60 -57.36
N PRO A 424 134.92 -94.59 -57.48
CA PRO A 424 134.80 -93.34 -56.64
C PRO A 424 133.35 -92.81 -56.36
N SER A 425 133.03 -92.06 -55.29
CA SER A 425 133.44 -90.71 -54.84
C SER A 425 133.09 -89.52 -55.76
N PHE A 426 132.03 -88.77 -55.42
CA PHE A 426 131.82 -87.34 -55.73
C PHE A 426 130.72 -86.81 -54.77
N TYR A 427 130.98 -85.93 -53.78
CA TYR A 427 131.22 -84.47 -53.81
C TYR A 427 130.00 -83.58 -54.11
N GLY A 428 129.74 -82.64 -53.19
CA GLY A 428 128.93 -81.42 -53.41
C GLY A 428 127.43 -81.52 -53.08
N GLY A 429 126.79 -80.57 -52.39
CA GLY A 429 127.31 -79.38 -51.71
C GLY A 429 126.42 -78.14 -51.89
N GLY A 430 125.91 -77.60 -50.78
CA GLY A 430 125.28 -76.27 -50.71
C GLY A 430 123.86 -76.14 -51.31
N ALA A 431 123.19 -75.00 -51.20
CA ALA A 431 123.36 -73.86 -50.28
C ALA A 431 122.19 -72.85 -50.46
N GLY A 432 121.77 -72.16 -49.40
CA GLY A 432 120.85 -71.02 -49.44
C GLY A 432 119.38 -71.36 -49.77
N ALA A 433 118.39 -70.50 -49.51
CA ALA A 433 118.36 -69.18 -48.84
C ALA A 433 116.93 -69.03 -48.24
N SER A 434 116.73 -68.55 -46.99
CA SER A 434 116.66 -67.15 -46.52
C SER A 434 115.27 -66.49 -46.77
N ILE A 435 114.97 -65.38 -46.06
CA ILE A 435 113.64 -64.73 -45.83
C ILE A 435 112.83 -65.48 -44.75
N GLU A 436 112.68 -65.07 -43.47
CA GLU A 436 113.02 -63.84 -42.71
C GLU A 436 112.26 -62.54 -43.11
N GLU A 437 111.92 -61.69 -42.12
CA GLU A 437 111.03 -60.49 -42.18
C GLU A 437 109.53 -60.75 -42.49
N MET A 438 108.50 -60.10 -41.91
CA MET A 438 108.32 -59.17 -40.76
C MET A 438 107.21 -59.76 -39.83
N LEU A 439 106.85 -59.32 -38.61
CA LEU A 439 107.03 -58.11 -37.76
C LEU A 439 106.14 -56.86 -38.02
N GLU A 440 105.98 -56.09 -36.93
CA GLU A 440 105.27 -54.78 -36.76
C GLU A 440 103.73 -54.79 -36.97
N GLU A 441 102.93 -54.54 -35.92
CA GLU A 441 102.56 -53.25 -35.29
C GLU A 441 101.58 -52.41 -36.14
N GLY A 442 100.39 -52.09 -35.60
CA GLY A 442 99.32 -51.52 -36.42
C GLY A 442 98.04 -51.03 -35.74
N GLN A 443 98.16 -50.28 -34.63
CA GLN A 443 97.17 -49.32 -34.12
C GLN A 443 95.76 -49.80 -33.69
N GLY A 444 95.42 -49.50 -32.44
CA GLY A 444 94.03 -49.41 -32.01
C GLY A 444 93.34 -48.12 -32.47
N ARG A 445 92.06 -48.24 -32.84
CA ARG A 445 90.98 -47.25 -32.71
C ARG A 445 89.74 -48.07 -32.38
N GLU A 446 89.18 -48.04 -31.18
CA GLU A 446 88.61 -46.87 -30.51
C GLU A 446 87.83 -45.98 -31.49
N MET A 447 86.60 -46.37 -31.78
CA MET A 447 85.54 -45.44 -32.14
C MET A 447 84.39 -45.56 -31.15
N GLN A 448 84.44 -44.73 -30.12
CA GLN A 448 83.24 -44.20 -29.49
C GLN A 448 82.56 -43.24 -30.49
N ALA A 449 81.51 -43.71 -31.17
CA ALA A 449 80.51 -42.88 -31.85
C ALA A 449 79.33 -43.79 -32.25
N SER A 450 78.07 -43.50 -31.97
CA SER A 450 77.50 -42.31 -31.32
C SER A 450 76.15 -42.67 -30.67
N GLU A 451 76.10 -42.71 -29.34
CA GLU A 451 74.84 -42.79 -28.61
C GLU A 451 74.31 -41.37 -28.41
N LYS A 452 73.61 -40.81 -29.41
CA LYS A 452 73.00 -39.48 -29.30
C LYS A 452 71.72 -39.31 -30.14
N ALA A 453 70.60 -39.32 -29.42
CA ALA A 453 69.36 -38.57 -29.68
C ALA A 453 68.64 -38.71 -31.03
N MET A 454 67.62 -39.57 -31.04
CA MET A 454 66.23 -39.20 -31.40
C MET A 454 65.34 -39.87 -30.33
N SER A 455 64.47 -39.23 -29.54
CA SER A 455 63.79 -37.94 -29.66
C SER A 455 62.95 -37.80 -30.92
N LEU A 456 61.81 -38.50 -30.94
CA LEU A 456 60.48 -37.89 -31.07
C LEU A 456 59.39 -38.87 -30.61
#